data_AF-E9IHF9-F1
#
_entry.id   AF-E9IHF9-F1
#
_cell.length_a   1.000
_cell.length_b   1.000
_cell.length_c   1.000
_cell.angle_alpha   90.00
_cell.angle_beta   90.00
_cell.angle_gamma   90.00
#
_symmetry.space_group_name_H-M   'P 1'
#
loop_
_entity.id
_entity.type
_entity.pdbx_description
1 polymer ?
#
loop_
_entity_poly.entity_id
_entity_poly.type
_entity_poly.pdbx_seq_one_letter_code
_entity_poly.pdbx_strand_id
1 'polypeptide(L)'
;IEMAASIFITHLVLLLTLILCSGEREIALQDQDISFDDEKLNPSDPLDHNLGFNTIGQKRFKCHCDGSECSPSNVCTDAITCWKSRVREVDGTEYVSRGCYEKEEHKLLMCNRESQNTNQHKKRNVRELSGGAQFSVECCQADLCNVGPYPKLDDY
;
A
#
# COMPACT_ATOMS: atom_id res chain seq x y z
N ILE A 1 1.10 3.41 49.42
CA ILE A 1 0.15 3.55 48.28
C ILE A 1 0.89 3.99 47.02
N GLU A 2 1.73 5.03 47.09
CA GLU A 2 2.58 5.50 45.97
C GLU A 2 3.50 4.44 45.33
N MET A 3 4.25 3.67 46.14
CA MET A 3 5.18 2.66 45.60
C MET A 3 4.48 1.49 44.91
N ALA A 4 3.30 1.09 45.41
CA ALA A 4 2.51 0.03 44.78
C ALA A 4 1.97 0.49 43.42
N ALA A 5 1.44 1.72 43.34
CA ALA A 5 0.95 2.30 42.10
C ALA A 5 2.05 2.39 41.03
N SER A 6 3.27 2.78 41.40
CA SER A 6 4.42 2.81 40.49
C SER A 6 4.77 1.43 39.92
N ILE A 7 4.73 0.39 40.75
CA ILE A 7 4.97 -1.00 40.32
C ILE A 7 3.87 -1.47 39.37
N PHE A 8 2.60 -1.17 39.66
CA PHE A 8 1.49 -1.52 38.76
C PHE A 8 1.60 -0.81 37.41
N ILE A 9 1.95 0.48 37.39
CA ILE A 9 2.10 1.25 36.14
C ILE A 9 3.26 0.71 35.31
N THR A 10 4.41 0.44 35.93
CA THR A 10 5.57 -0.11 35.22
C THR A 10 5.29 -1.50 34.63
N HIS A 11 4.59 -2.37 35.37
CA HIS A 11 4.16 -3.66 34.84
C HIS A 11 3.12 -3.54 33.72
N LEU A 12 2.16 -2.62 33.84
CA LEU A 12 1.16 -2.38 32.80
C LEU A 12 1.82 -1.91 31.50
N VAL A 13 2.75 -0.95 31.59
CA VAL A 13 3.50 -0.44 30.44
C VAL A 13 4.34 -1.54 29.79
N LEU A 14 5.01 -2.38 30.59
CA LEU A 14 5.79 -3.52 30.09
C LEU A 14 4.92 -4.56 29.38
N LEU A 15 3.72 -4.85 29.90
CA LEU A 15 2.77 -5.77 29.26
C LEU A 15 2.26 -5.20 27.93
N LEU A 16 1.94 -3.91 27.89
CA LEU A 16 1.47 -3.25 26.67
C LEU A 16 2.54 -3.25 25.57
N THR A 17 3.81 -3.02 25.92
CA THR A 17 4.90 -3.09 24.94
C THR A 17 5.14 -4.51 24.44
N LEU A 18 5.02 -5.54 25.30
CA LEU A 18 5.10 -6.93 24.87
C LEU A 18 3.93 -7.32 23.93
N ILE A 19 2.71 -6.86 24.19
CA ILE A 19 1.54 -7.15 23.35
C ILE A 19 1.64 -6.43 22.00
N LEU A 20 2.10 -5.17 21.97
CA LEU A 20 2.27 -4.40 20.73
C LEU A 20 3.44 -4.90 19.86
N CYS A 21 4.49 -5.46 20.48
CA CYS A 21 5.64 -6.01 19.78
C CYS A 21 5.49 -7.49 19.40
N SER A 22 4.68 -8.26 20.13
CA SER A 22 4.28 -9.63 19.74
C SER A 22 3.14 -9.58 18.72
N GLY A 23 3.42 -9.00 17.56
CA GLY A 23 2.66 -9.32 16.34
C GLY A 23 2.91 -10.79 16.02
N GLU A 24 1.96 -11.63 16.42
CA GLU A 24 2.04 -13.08 16.34
C GLU A 24 2.27 -13.55 14.90
N ARG A 25 3.44 -14.17 14.69
CA ARG A 25 3.79 -14.92 13.48
C ARG A 25 3.20 -16.31 13.62
N GLU A 26 2.07 -16.56 13.00
CA GLU A 26 1.63 -17.93 12.72
C GLU A 26 1.98 -18.30 11.27
N ILE A 27 3.07 -19.04 11.10
CA ILE A 27 3.27 -19.90 9.93
C ILE A 27 3.35 -21.32 10.50
N ALA A 28 2.20 -21.97 10.64
CA ALA A 28 2.11 -23.40 10.88
C ALA A 28 1.48 -24.04 9.63
N LEU A 29 2.32 -24.43 8.67
CA LEU A 29 1.88 -25.30 7.59
C LEU A 29 2.20 -26.72 8.02
N GLN A 30 1.15 -27.37 8.49
CA GLN A 30 1.14 -28.74 8.99
C GLN A 30 1.27 -29.69 7.79
N ASP A 31 2.35 -30.47 7.76
CA ASP A 31 2.51 -31.60 6.83
C ASP A 31 1.34 -32.57 7.00
N GLN A 32 0.64 -32.85 5.91
CA GLN A 32 -0.19 -34.06 5.79
C GLN A 32 0.21 -34.79 4.52
N ASP A 33 1.07 -35.78 4.71
CA ASP A 33 1.22 -36.94 3.84
C ASP A 33 -0.12 -37.66 3.73
N ILE A 34 -0.72 -37.68 2.54
CA ILE A 34 -1.80 -38.62 2.21
C ILE A 34 -1.47 -39.26 0.87
N SER A 35 -0.86 -40.44 0.97
CA SER A 35 -0.82 -41.50 -0.05
C SER A 35 -2.23 -41.96 -0.37
N PHE A 36 -2.63 -42.07 -1.65
CA PHE A 36 -3.56 -43.12 -2.11
C PHE A 36 -3.53 -43.29 -3.64
N ASP A 37 -3.59 -44.56 -4.03
CA ASP A 37 -3.40 -45.18 -5.35
C ASP A 37 -4.38 -44.79 -6.47
N ASP A 38 -3.90 -45.09 -7.69
CA ASP A 38 -4.55 -45.27 -9.00
C ASP A 38 -6.06 -45.63 -8.99
N GLU A 39 -6.89 -44.84 -9.69
CA GLU A 39 -7.75 -45.38 -10.76
C GLU A 39 -8.33 -44.28 -11.67
N LYS A 40 -8.44 -44.62 -12.96
CA LYS A 40 -8.70 -43.76 -14.13
C LYS A 40 -10.17 -43.90 -14.57
N LEU A 41 -10.91 -42.80 -14.76
CA LEU A 41 -11.95 -42.69 -15.82
C LEU A 41 -12.51 -41.25 -16.06
N ASN A 42 -11.97 -40.59 -17.11
CA ASN A 42 -12.63 -39.77 -18.16
C ASN A 42 -13.51 -38.52 -17.87
N PRO A 43 -13.57 -37.57 -18.84
CA PRO A 43 -13.41 -36.14 -18.61
C PRO A 43 -14.72 -35.35 -18.65
N SER A 44 -14.82 -34.30 -17.83
CA SER A 44 -15.79 -33.22 -18.00
C SER A 44 -15.19 -31.93 -17.47
N ASP A 45 -14.85 -31.05 -18.41
CA ASP A 45 -14.57 -29.60 -18.32
C ASP A 45 -14.06 -29.03 -16.98
N PRO A 46 -12.78 -28.61 -16.87
CA PRO A 46 -12.35 -27.75 -15.78
C PRO A 46 -12.51 -26.28 -16.17
N LEU A 47 -13.40 -25.61 -15.43
CA LEU A 47 -13.28 -24.19 -15.09
C LEU A 47 -11.81 -23.89 -14.73
N ASP A 48 -11.13 -23.13 -15.58
CA ASP A 48 -9.78 -22.64 -15.36
C ASP A 48 -9.75 -21.64 -14.19
N HIS A 49 -9.82 -22.14 -12.96
CA HIS A 49 -9.18 -21.48 -11.82
C HIS A 49 -7.70 -21.82 -11.84
N ASN A 50 -7.00 -21.24 -12.81
CA ASN A 50 -5.55 -21.15 -12.82
C ASN A 50 -5.11 -20.18 -11.71
N LEU A 51 -5.01 -20.68 -10.47
CA LEU A 51 -4.04 -20.17 -9.50
C LEU A 51 -2.64 -20.67 -9.91
N GLY A 52 -2.25 -20.33 -11.14
CA GLY A 52 -0.86 -20.33 -11.52
C GLY A 52 -0.22 -19.17 -10.77
N PHE A 53 0.45 -19.45 -9.65
CA PHE A 53 1.47 -18.57 -9.10
C PHE A 53 2.64 -18.53 -10.10
N ASN A 54 2.40 -17.89 -11.25
CA ASN A 54 3.47 -17.35 -12.04
C ASN A 54 4.12 -16.29 -11.16
N THR A 55 5.32 -16.55 -10.69
CA THR A 55 6.22 -15.54 -10.14
C THR A 55 6.63 -14.59 -11.27
N ILE A 56 5.65 -13.87 -11.82
CA ILE A 56 5.90 -12.69 -12.64
C ILE A 56 6.57 -11.73 -11.68
N GLY A 57 7.89 -11.58 -11.79
CA GLY A 57 8.64 -10.62 -10.98
C GLY A 57 7.92 -9.27 -11.02
N GLN A 58 7.61 -8.70 -9.86
CA GLN A 58 6.94 -7.41 -9.80
C GLN A 58 7.76 -6.40 -10.61
N LYS A 59 7.16 -5.88 -11.68
CA LYS A 59 7.81 -4.89 -12.54
C LYS A 59 8.15 -3.64 -11.72
N ARG A 60 9.41 -3.20 -11.84
CA ARG A 60 9.95 -2.04 -11.16
C ARG A 60 10.03 -0.86 -12.13
N PHE A 61 9.82 0.34 -11.61
CA PHE A 61 9.73 1.58 -12.38
C PHE A 61 10.67 2.65 -11.80
N LYS A 62 11.04 3.59 -12.64
CA LYS A 62 11.67 4.85 -12.22
C LYS A 62 10.59 5.90 -12.00
N CYS A 63 10.65 6.68 -10.93
CA CYS A 63 9.70 7.77 -10.68
C CYS A 63 10.45 9.06 -10.39
N HIS A 64 9.86 10.20 -10.76
CA HIS A 64 10.34 11.48 -10.25
C HIS A 64 10.02 11.57 -8.77
N CYS A 65 10.89 12.21 -7.99
CA CYS A 65 10.69 12.39 -6.58
C CYS A 65 11.11 13.79 -6.14
N ASP A 66 10.27 14.41 -5.33
CA ASP A 66 10.52 15.71 -4.73
C ASP A 66 10.97 15.52 -3.27
N GLY A 67 11.88 16.35 -2.76
CA GLY A 67 12.31 16.33 -1.35
C GLY A 67 13.80 16.07 -1.14
N SER A 68 14.26 16.27 0.09
CA SER A 68 15.68 16.07 0.45
C SER A 68 16.05 14.59 0.48
N GLU A 69 15.08 13.72 0.76
CA GLU A 69 15.17 12.27 0.72
C GLU A 69 15.48 11.70 -0.68
N CYS A 70 15.27 12.49 -1.73
CA CYS A 70 15.46 12.09 -3.11
C CYS A 70 16.71 12.69 -3.77
N SER A 71 17.57 13.34 -2.98
CA SER A 71 18.87 13.81 -3.43
C SER A 71 19.89 12.67 -3.55
N PRO A 72 20.77 12.69 -4.57
CA PRO A 72 20.98 13.77 -5.55
C PRO A 72 20.20 13.63 -6.87
N SER A 73 19.49 12.53 -7.12
CA SER A 73 18.97 12.21 -8.46
C SER A 73 17.57 12.75 -8.77
N ASN A 74 16.80 13.19 -7.76
CA ASN A 74 15.35 13.48 -7.87
C ASN A 74 14.55 12.34 -8.55
N VAL A 75 15.10 11.13 -8.49
CA VAL A 75 14.58 9.93 -9.15
C VAL A 75 14.88 8.73 -8.28
N CYS A 76 13.85 7.96 -7.97
CA CYS A 76 13.96 6.62 -7.37
C CYS A 76 13.78 5.55 -8.44
N THR A 77 14.49 4.41 -8.31
CA THR A 77 14.68 3.44 -9.39
C THR A 77 14.15 2.02 -9.12
N ASP A 78 13.51 1.77 -7.98
CA ASP A 78 12.96 0.45 -7.62
C ASP A 78 11.46 0.52 -7.20
N ALA A 79 10.74 1.46 -7.80
CA ALA A 79 9.35 1.70 -7.44
C ALA A 79 8.43 0.62 -7.99
N ILE A 80 7.46 0.17 -7.20
CA ILE A 80 6.32 -0.62 -7.68
C ILE A 80 5.20 0.26 -8.23
N THR A 81 5.17 1.54 -7.86
CA THR A 81 4.16 2.54 -8.27
C THR A 81 4.72 3.94 -8.06
N CYS A 82 4.53 4.83 -9.04
CA CYS A 82 4.77 6.26 -8.89
C CYS A 82 3.50 6.95 -8.41
N TRP A 83 3.65 8.06 -7.69
CA TRP A 83 2.53 8.87 -7.24
C TRP A 83 2.84 10.37 -7.32
N LYS A 84 1.78 11.17 -7.36
CA LYS A 84 1.81 12.63 -7.16
C LYS A 84 0.51 13.06 -6.48
N SER A 85 0.59 14.05 -5.59
CA SER A 85 -0.54 14.50 -4.80
C SER A 85 -0.62 16.02 -4.66
N ARG A 86 -1.79 16.49 -4.26
CA ARG A 86 -2.07 17.85 -3.81
C ARG A 86 -2.85 17.76 -2.50
N VAL A 87 -2.49 18.60 -1.56
CA VAL A 87 -3.16 18.75 -0.26
C VAL A 87 -3.52 20.21 -0.08
N ARG A 88 -4.72 20.50 0.44
CA ARG A 88 -5.13 21.81 0.92
C ARG A 88 -5.51 21.68 2.39
N GLU A 89 -4.80 22.41 3.24
CA GLU A 89 -5.09 22.50 4.66
C GLU A 89 -6.30 23.40 4.92
N VAL A 90 -6.78 23.38 6.16
CA VAL A 90 -7.99 24.11 6.58
C VAL A 90 -7.84 25.63 6.52
N ASP A 91 -6.60 26.13 6.60
CA ASP A 91 -6.24 27.54 6.45
C ASP A 91 -6.13 27.97 4.97
N GLY A 92 -6.31 27.04 4.04
CA GLY A 92 -6.18 27.23 2.60
C GLY A 92 -4.76 27.04 2.06
N THR A 93 -3.78 26.72 2.91
CA THR A 93 -2.40 26.47 2.45
C THR A 93 -2.35 25.19 1.62
N GLU A 94 -1.76 25.28 0.44
CA GLU A 94 -1.63 24.15 -0.49
C GLU A 94 -0.21 23.61 -0.57
N TYR A 95 -0.11 22.28 -0.59
CA TYR A 95 1.13 21.54 -0.76
C TYR A 95 0.99 20.54 -1.89
N VAL A 96 2.09 20.32 -2.60
CA VAL A 96 2.18 19.32 -3.65
C VAL A 96 3.44 18.50 -3.45
N SER A 97 3.35 17.20 -3.72
CA SER A 97 4.49 16.30 -3.61
C SER A 97 4.34 15.13 -4.58
N ARG A 98 5.46 14.52 -4.93
CA ARG A 98 5.48 13.30 -5.76
C ARG A 98 6.64 12.41 -5.36
N GLY A 99 6.48 11.11 -5.65
CA GLY A 99 7.50 10.14 -5.33
C GLY A 99 7.14 8.74 -5.81
N CYS A 100 7.65 7.76 -5.09
CA CYS A 100 7.48 6.34 -5.36
C CYS A 100 7.06 5.58 -4.10
N TYR A 101 6.44 4.43 -4.33
CA TYR A 101 6.32 3.36 -3.35
C TYR A 101 7.17 2.18 -3.80
N GLU A 102 7.96 1.63 -2.88
CA GLU A 102 8.78 0.43 -3.10
C GLU A 102 8.12 -0.85 -2.54
N LYS A 103 7.14 -0.66 -1.65
CA LYS A 103 6.40 -1.72 -0.95
C LYS A 103 4.91 -1.65 -1.23
N GLU A 104 4.28 -2.82 -1.38
CA GLU A 104 2.86 -2.95 -1.71
C GLU A 104 1.96 -2.35 -0.62
N GLU A 105 2.33 -2.49 0.64
CA GLU A 105 1.60 -1.94 1.79
C GLU A 105 1.38 -0.42 1.71
N HIS A 106 2.41 0.34 1.33
CA HIS A 106 2.31 1.80 1.20
C HIS A 106 1.47 2.22 -0.01
N LYS A 107 1.61 1.48 -1.10
CA LYS A 107 0.76 1.66 -2.29
C LYS A 107 -0.70 1.41 -1.93
N LEU A 108 -1.01 0.37 -1.15
CA LEU A 108 -2.39 0.05 -0.80
C LEU A 108 -3.05 1.17 0.04
N LEU A 109 -2.30 1.83 0.91
CA LEU A 109 -2.86 2.91 1.72
C LEU A 109 -3.32 4.12 0.88
N MET A 110 -2.50 4.51 -0.10
CA MET A 110 -2.64 5.79 -0.82
C MET A 110 -3.20 5.64 -2.23
N CYS A 111 -2.88 4.54 -2.91
CA CYS A 111 -3.29 4.26 -4.29
C CYS A 111 -4.42 3.23 -4.40
N ASN A 112 -4.79 2.55 -3.30
CA ASN A 112 -5.94 1.64 -3.38
C ASN A 112 -7.23 2.44 -3.40
N ARG A 113 -7.79 2.50 -4.60
CA ARG A 113 -9.20 2.75 -4.82
C ARG A 113 -9.58 1.59 -5.70
N GLU A 114 -10.45 0.73 -5.17
CA GLU A 114 -10.95 -0.48 -5.83
C GLU A 114 -10.87 -0.35 -7.34
N SER A 115 -10.04 -1.21 -7.93
CA SER A 115 -9.96 -1.45 -9.35
C SER A 115 -11.31 -1.97 -9.84
N GLN A 116 -12.27 -1.07 -10.02
CA GLN A 116 -13.45 -1.27 -10.85
C GLN A 116 -13.55 -0.08 -11.80
N ASN A 117 -12.72 -0.13 -12.83
CA ASN A 117 -13.18 -0.12 -14.21
C ASN A 117 -11.94 -0.26 -15.10
N THR A 118 -11.69 -1.50 -15.48
CA THR A 118 -10.99 -1.83 -16.71
C THR A 118 -11.73 -1.11 -17.84
N ASN A 119 -11.02 -0.20 -18.50
CA ASN A 119 -11.48 0.69 -19.57
C ASN A 119 -12.16 1.98 -19.10
N GLN A 120 -11.56 3.10 -19.53
CA GLN A 120 -12.04 4.49 -19.49
C GLN A 120 -11.62 5.32 -18.26
N HIS A 121 -10.67 6.22 -18.52
CA HIS A 121 -10.42 7.51 -17.86
C HIS A 121 -10.19 7.54 -16.34
N LYS A 122 -8.90 7.59 -15.96
CA LYS A 122 -8.31 8.49 -14.95
C LYS A 122 -9.28 8.97 -13.84
N LYS A 123 -9.81 8.05 -13.02
CA LYS A 123 -10.65 8.42 -11.88
C LYS A 123 -9.80 9.13 -10.83
N ARG A 124 -10.03 10.44 -10.68
CA ARG A 124 -9.37 11.35 -9.72
C ARG A 124 -9.65 10.93 -8.29
N ASN A 125 -8.63 10.72 -7.46
CA ASN A 125 -8.78 10.29 -6.07
C ASN A 125 -8.79 11.47 -5.10
N VAL A 126 -9.88 12.24 -5.11
CA VAL A 126 -10.11 13.25 -4.06
C VAL A 126 -10.69 12.56 -2.82
N ARG A 127 -10.05 12.76 -1.67
CA ARG A 127 -10.50 12.38 -0.33
C ARG A 127 -10.61 13.66 0.50
N GLU A 128 -11.78 13.93 1.04
CA GLU A 128 -11.94 14.91 2.10
C GLU A 128 -11.51 14.25 3.41
N LEU A 129 -10.57 14.86 4.13
CA LEU A 129 -10.16 14.38 5.45
C LEU A 129 -11.03 15.03 6.53
N SER A 130 -11.28 14.26 7.59
CA SER A 130 -11.96 14.75 8.79
C SER A 130 -11.27 16.04 9.28
N GLY A 131 -12.00 17.16 9.27
CA GLY A 131 -11.49 18.47 9.64
C GLY A 131 -11.49 19.52 8.52
N GLY A 132 -11.90 19.17 7.30
CA GLY A 132 -12.03 20.13 6.18
C GLY A 132 -10.78 20.28 5.32
N ALA A 133 -9.74 19.48 5.58
CA ALA A 133 -8.59 19.38 4.69
C ALA A 133 -8.94 18.52 3.47
N GLN A 134 -8.43 18.88 2.31
CA GLN A 134 -8.67 18.16 1.06
C GLN A 134 -7.37 17.51 0.56
N PHE A 135 -7.47 16.28 0.07
CA PHE A 135 -6.33 15.52 -0.45
C PHE A 135 -6.69 14.90 -1.79
N SER A 136 -5.79 14.98 -2.77
CA SER A 136 -5.96 14.34 -4.07
C SER A 136 -4.68 13.66 -4.50
N VAL A 137 -4.76 12.41 -4.94
CA VAL A 137 -3.60 11.60 -5.34
C VAL A 137 -3.82 10.89 -6.67
N GLU A 138 -2.82 10.95 -7.55
CA GLU A 138 -2.75 10.17 -8.78
C GLU A 138 -1.58 9.19 -8.71
N CYS A 139 -1.86 7.91 -8.97
CA CYS A 139 -0.86 6.86 -9.03
C CYS A 139 -0.76 6.27 -10.44
N CYS A 140 0.42 5.83 -10.84
CA CYS A 140 0.68 5.26 -12.16
C CYS A 140 1.84 4.26 -12.15
N GLN A 141 1.89 3.40 -13.16
CA GLN A 141 2.86 2.30 -13.29
C GLN A 141 3.54 2.34 -14.67
N ALA A 142 4.41 3.33 -14.86
CA ALA A 142 5.31 3.45 -15.98
C ALA A 142 6.49 4.36 -15.59
N ASP A 143 7.62 4.24 -16.30
CA ASP A 143 8.79 5.07 -16.00
C ASP A 143 8.47 6.57 -16.13
N LEU A 144 8.78 7.31 -15.07
CA LEU A 144 8.61 8.75 -14.90
C LEU A 144 7.17 9.24 -15.17
N CYS A 145 6.17 8.37 -15.02
CA CYS A 145 4.78 8.70 -15.32
C CYS A 145 4.17 9.78 -14.41
N ASN A 146 4.80 10.04 -13.25
CA ASN A 146 4.39 11.08 -12.31
C ASN A 146 4.99 12.46 -12.63
N VAL A 147 5.63 12.63 -13.78
CA VAL A 147 5.99 13.94 -14.32
C VAL A 147 4.73 14.73 -14.72
N GLY A 148 4.86 16.04 -14.89
CA GLY A 148 3.77 16.92 -15.29
C GLY A 148 2.95 17.47 -14.11
N PRO A 149 1.73 17.96 -14.37
CA PRO A 149 0.93 18.70 -13.39
C PRO A 149 0.41 17.79 -12.28
N TYR A 150 0.33 18.35 -11.06
CA TYR A 150 -0.30 17.71 -9.90
C TYR A 150 -1.82 17.59 -10.08
N PRO A 151 -2.46 16.62 -9.40
CA PRO A 151 -3.91 16.49 -9.43
C PRO A 151 -4.58 17.75 -8.85
N LYS A 152 -5.81 18.00 -9.31
CA LYS A 152 -6.66 19.06 -8.78
C LYS A 152 -7.42 18.55 -7.55
N LEU A 153 -7.75 19.47 -6.66
CA LEU A 153 -8.77 19.27 -5.64
C LEU A 153 -10.14 19.59 -6.25
N ASP A 154 -11.20 18.98 -5.74
CA ASP A 154 -12.56 19.32 -6.17
C ASP A 154 -12.99 20.60 -5.44
N ASP A 155 -13.44 21.60 -6.19
CA ASP A 155 -14.08 22.78 -5.64
C ASP A 155 -15.56 22.44 -5.40
N TYR A 156 -16.02 22.52 -4.15
CA TYR A 156 -17.41 22.26 -3.76
C TYR A 156 -18.22 23.57 -3.70
#